data_AF-A0A3C1LCX5-F1
#
_entry.id   AF-A0A3C1LCX5-F1
#
_cell.length_a   1.000
_cell.length_b   1.000
_cell.length_c   1.000
_cell.angle_alpha   90.00
_cell.angle_beta   90.00
_cell.angle_gamma   90.00
#
_symmetry.space_group_name_H-M   'P 1'
#
loop_
_entity.id
_entity.type
_entity.pdbx_description
1 polymer ?
#
loop_
_entity_poly.entity_id
_entity_poly.type
_entity_poly.pdbx_seq_one_letter_code
_entity_poly.pdbx_strand_id
1 'polypeptide(L)' 'LQVYTPDHRSSIAVENLSGAPDCFNNGIGLQQIAPGVGVSYTTTYQIT' A
#
# COMPACT_ATOMS: atom_id res chain seq x y z
N LEU A 1 1.69 3.14 -4.31
CA LEU A 1 1.71 4.32 -3.41
C LEU A 1 0.39 5.03 -3.58
N GLN A 2 -0.32 5.28 -2.50
CA GLN A 2 -1.50 6.14 -2.50
C GLN A 2 -1.20 7.40 -1.68
N VAL A 3 -1.69 8.53 -2.16
CA VAL A 3 -1.56 9.82 -1.47
C VAL A 3 -2.95 10.44 -1.39
N TYR A 4 -3.34 10.85 -0.19
CA TYR A 4 -4.65 11.43 0.05
C TYR A 4 -4.52 12.70 0.90
N THR A 5 -5.16 13.77 0.45
CA THR A 5 -5.29 15.02 1.21
C THR A 5 -6.77 15.24 1.48
N PRO A 6 -7.22 15.21 2.75
CA PRO A 6 -8.61 15.52 3.08
C PRO A 6 -8.95 16.98 2.79
N ASP A 7 -10.25 17.29 2.64
CA ASP A 7 -10.75 18.61 2.23
C ASP A 7 -10.28 19.76 3.12
N HIS A 8 -10.09 19.54 4.43
CA HIS A 8 -9.58 20.56 5.36
C HIS A 8 -8.08 20.86 5.19
N ARG A 9 -7.34 20.03 4.43
CA ARG A 9 -5.92 20.19 4.04
C ARG A 9 -4.92 20.46 5.16
N SER A 10 -5.23 20.07 6.39
CA SER A 10 -4.31 20.20 7.53
C SER A 10 -3.51 18.92 7.81
N SER A 11 -3.61 17.94 6.92
CA SER A 11 -2.88 16.66 6.98
C SER A 11 -2.80 16.05 5.59
N ILE A 12 -1.94 15.03 5.45
CA ILE A 12 -1.83 14.20 4.25
C ILE A 12 -1.55 12.77 4.68
N ALA A 13 -2.16 11.80 3.99
CA ALA A 13 -1.81 10.40 4.11
C ALA A 13 -0.86 10.02 2.97
N VAL A 14 0.21 9.28 3.32
CA VAL A 14 1.15 8.66 2.39
C VAL A 14 1.16 7.17 2.69
N GLU A 15 0.58 6.38 1.80
CA GLU A 15 0.25 4.99 2.07
C GLU A 15 1.02 4.05 1.13
N ASN A 16 1.96 3.29 1.71
CA ASN A 16 2.57 2.15 1.03
C ASN A 16 1.51 1.06 0.87
N LEU A 17 1.31 0.61 -0.38
CA LEU A 17 0.38 -0.47 -0.69
C LEU A 17 1.15 -1.57 -1.41
N SER A 18 0.84 -2.84 -1.12
CA SER A 18 1.38 -4.01 -1.82
C SER A 18 0.67 -4.28 -3.15
N GLY A 19 -0.52 -3.72 -3.36
CA GLY A 19 -1.30 -3.79 -4.60
C GLY A 19 -2.17 -2.54 -4.79
N ALA A 20 -2.82 -2.41 -5.95
CA ALA A 20 -3.72 -1.29 -6.21
C ALA A 20 -5.01 -1.40 -5.36
N PRO A 21 -5.77 -0.30 -5.18
CA PRO A 21 -7.14 -0.40 -4.69
C PRO A 21 -7.93 -1.42 -5.53
N ASP A 22 -8.81 -2.18 -4.89
CA ASP A 22 -9.62 -3.22 -5.57
C ASP A 22 -8.80 -4.36 -6.22
N CYS A 23 -7.55 -4.61 -5.77
CA CYS A 23 -6.66 -5.60 -6.37
C CYS A 23 -7.20 -7.04 -6.39
N PHE A 24 -8.09 -7.41 -5.46
CA PHE A 24 -8.74 -8.72 -5.49
C PHE A 24 -9.63 -8.92 -6.73
N ASN A 25 -10.23 -7.85 -7.26
CA ASN A 25 -11.13 -7.92 -8.41
C ASN A 25 -10.44 -7.51 -9.70
N ASN A 26 -9.62 -6.46 -9.67
CA ASN A 26 -8.95 -5.95 -10.87
C ASN A 26 -7.60 -6.61 -11.16
N GLY A 27 -7.06 -7.39 -10.20
CA GLY A 27 -5.81 -8.14 -10.34
C GLY A 27 -4.52 -7.30 -10.32
N ILE A 28 -4.60 -5.97 -10.22
CA ILE A 28 -3.42 -5.10 -10.32
C ILE A 28 -2.63 -5.16 -9.00
N GLY A 29 -1.46 -5.79 -9.06
CA GLY A 29 -0.60 -5.99 -7.88
C GLY A 29 -1.12 -7.03 -6.88
N LEU A 30 -2.11 -7.83 -7.27
CA LEU A 30 -2.57 -8.96 -6.46
C LEU A 30 -1.47 -10.02 -6.38
N GLN A 31 -1.04 -10.38 -5.17
CA GLN A 31 -0.13 -11.49 -4.96
C GLN A 31 -0.89 -12.74 -4.51
N GLN A 32 -0.62 -13.87 -5.17
CA GLN A 32 -1.01 -15.19 -4.70
C GLN A 32 0.21 -15.84 -4.05
N ILE A 33 0.07 -16.19 -2.78
CA ILE A 33 1.15 -16.81 -1.99
C ILE A 33 0.81 -18.28 -1.79
N ALA A 34 1.73 -19.16 -2.20
CA ALA A 34 1.56 -20.60 -2.07
C ALA A 34 1.65 -21.05 -0.60
N PRO A 35 1.05 -22.20 -0.22
CA PRO A 35 1.19 -22.77 1.11
C PRO A 35 2.66 -22.93 1.52
N GLY A 36 3.00 -22.50 2.73
CA GLY A 36 4.36 -22.56 3.27
C GLY A 36 5.30 -21.43 2.80
N VAL A 37 4.84 -20.54 1.92
CA VAL A 37 5.61 -19.37 1.48
C VAL A 37 5.20 -18.14 2.29
N GLY A 38 6.18 -17.35 2.73
CA GLY A 38 5.97 -16.05 3.37
C GLY A 38 6.40 -14.92 2.44
N VAL A 39 5.72 -13.77 2.54
CA VAL A 39 6.14 -12.52 1.88
C VAL A 39 6.29 -11.44 2.95
N SER A 40 7.41 -10.73 2.90
CA SER A 40 7.74 -9.65 3.83
C SER A 40 7.85 -8.34 3.06
N TYR A 41 7.25 -7.29 3.61
CA TYR A 41 7.38 -5.93 3.10
C TYR A 41 8.03 -5.08 4.19
N THR A 42 9.05 -4.32 3.80
CA THR A 42 9.74 -3.38 4.69
C THR A 42 9.51 -1.98 4.16
N THR A 43 9.07 -1.08 5.03
CA THR A 43 9.04 0.35 4.75
C THR A 43 9.82 1.08 5.83
N THR A 44 10.35 2.25 5.51
CA THR A 44 11.10 3.08 6.44
C THR A 44 10.76 4.52 6.14
N TYR A 45 10.57 5.29 7.20
CA TYR A 45 10.35 6.73 7.11
C TYR A 45 11.54 7.41 7.76
N GLN A 46 12.08 8.40 7.06
CA GLN A 46 13.09 9.29 7.59
C GLN A 46 12.51 10.68 7.62
N ILE A 47 12.52 11.27 8.81
CA ILE A 47 12.22 12.69 9.02
C ILE A 47 13.54 13.27 9.49
N THR A 48 14.06 14.27 8.77
CA THR A 48 15.42 14.88 8.86
C THR A 48 16.53 14.22 8.05
#